data_AF-A0A5K0W1J5-F1
#
_entry.id   AF-A0A5K0W1J5-F1
#
_cell.length_a   1.000
_cell.length_b   1.000
_cell.length_c   1.000
_cell.angle_alpha   90.00
_cell.angle_beta   90.00
_cell.angle_gamma   90.00
#
_symmetry.space_group_name_H-M   'P 1'
#
loop_
_entity.id
_entity.type
_entity.pdbx_description
1 polymer ?
#
loop_
_entity_poly.entity_id
_entity_poly.type
_entity_poly.pdbx_seq_one_letter_code
_entity_poly.pdbx_strand_id
1 'polypeptide(L)'
;MPPAGLVAVDDDHYYERTEDGSPAAPDSDEAEASSSAMPRVLTMLSVVLERLVARNDQVCLDLATAETSRLSVFHGVKAPSISISKYLERIYRYTNCSPSCFVVGYIFIDRLVHRNPSSPVVSLNVHRLLVTSIMVATKVLDDV
;
A
#
# COMPACT_ATOMS: atom_id res chain seq x y z
N MET A 1 -40.32 4.29 33.01
CA MET A 1 -39.02 4.92 33.27
C MET A 1 -38.52 4.37 34.59
N PRO A 2 -37.52 3.47 34.60
CA PRO A 2 -36.23 3.46 33.89
C PRO A 2 -36.32 3.05 32.41
N PRO A 3 -35.28 3.32 31.58
CA PRO A 3 -35.21 2.79 30.22
C PRO A 3 -34.90 1.29 30.28
N ALA A 4 -35.82 0.49 29.75
CA ALA A 4 -35.69 -0.96 29.67
C ALA A 4 -34.71 -1.32 28.56
N GLY A 5 -33.68 -2.11 28.88
CA GLY A 5 -33.08 -3.00 27.88
C GLY A 5 -31.57 -2.96 27.65
N LEU A 6 -30.77 -2.27 28.47
CA LEU A 6 -29.31 -2.50 28.47
C LEU A 6 -28.93 -3.52 29.55
N VAL A 7 -28.40 -4.66 29.12
CA VAL A 7 -27.60 -5.57 29.94
C VAL A 7 -26.24 -5.69 29.26
N ALA A 8 -25.19 -5.33 29.97
CA ALA A 8 -23.83 -5.73 29.62
C ALA A 8 -23.47 -7.00 30.41
N VAL A 9 -22.78 -7.95 29.76
CA VAL A 9 -21.40 -8.42 30.08
C VAL A 9 -21.20 -9.78 29.37
N ASP A 10 -20.40 -9.76 28.30
CA ASP A 10 -19.24 -10.63 27.99
C ASP A 10 -18.97 -10.61 26.46
N ASP A 11 -17.68 -10.57 26.11
CA ASP A 11 -17.11 -10.24 24.80
C ASP A 11 -17.72 -10.97 23.56
N ASP A 12 -17.74 -10.22 22.45
CA ASP A 12 -18.09 -10.59 21.06
C ASP A 12 -19.59 -10.57 20.62
N HIS A 13 -19.87 -9.70 19.63
CA HIS A 13 -21.09 -9.52 18.81
C HIS A 13 -22.28 -8.69 19.37
N TYR A 14 -22.43 -7.47 18.85
CA TYR A 14 -23.65 -6.65 18.95
C TYR A 14 -24.65 -7.06 17.85
N TYR A 15 -25.83 -7.55 18.21
CA TYR A 15 -26.96 -7.72 17.30
C TYR A 15 -28.06 -6.71 17.67
N GLU A 16 -28.49 -5.89 16.70
CA GLU A 16 -29.73 -5.12 16.82
C GLU A 16 -30.94 -6.05 16.62
N ARG A 17 -31.94 -5.90 17.48
CA ARG A 17 -33.21 -6.64 17.42
C ARG A 17 -34.18 -5.86 16.52
N THR A 18 -34.49 -6.38 15.34
CA THR A 18 -35.63 -5.91 14.53
C THR A 18 -36.91 -6.65 14.96
N GLU A 19 -37.99 -5.91 15.22
CA GLU A 19 -39.28 -6.43 15.71
C GLU A 19 -40.17 -7.08 14.62
N ASP A 20 -39.61 -7.58 13.52
CA ASP A 20 -40.38 -8.31 12.52
C ASP A 20 -39.70 -9.63 12.15
N GLY A 21 -40.34 -10.73 12.55
CA GLY A 21 -39.82 -12.09 12.46
C GLY A 21 -39.86 -12.65 11.04
N SER A 22 -38.96 -12.18 10.17
CA SER A 22 -38.66 -12.81 8.88
C SER A 22 -37.15 -12.89 8.67
N PRO A 23 -36.59 -14.04 8.29
CA PRO A 23 -35.17 -14.13 7.97
C PRO A 23 -34.94 -13.44 6.62
N ALA A 24 -34.46 -12.19 6.68
CA ALA A 24 -33.89 -11.52 5.52
C ALA A 24 -32.69 -12.33 5.04
N ALA A 25 -32.78 -12.86 3.82
CA ALA A 25 -31.66 -13.50 3.15
C ALA A 25 -30.49 -12.51 3.13
N PRO A 26 -29.25 -12.94 3.46
CA PRO A 26 -28.11 -12.09 3.23
C PRO A 26 -27.98 -11.88 1.73
N ASP A 27 -28.13 -10.63 1.31
CA ASP A 27 -27.90 -10.15 -0.05
C ASP A 27 -26.58 -10.71 -0.58
N SER A 28 -26.70 -11.62 -1.54
CA SER A 28 -25.60 -12.21 -2.27
C SER A 28 -25.13 -11.23 -3.35
N ASP A 29 -24.53 -10.10 -2.97
CA ASP A 29 -23.93 -9.16 -3.92
C ASP A 29 -22.95 -8.20 -3.22
N GLU A 30 -21.85 -8.73 -2.68
CA GLU A 30 -20.60 -7.96 -2.54
C GLU A 30 -19.45 -8.74 -3.18
N ALA A 31 -19.41 -8.60 -4.51
CA ALA A 31 -18.25 -8.62 -5.38
C ALA A 31 -17.22 -9.74 -5.13
N GLU A 32 -17.31 -10.78 -5.95
CA GLU A 32 -16.17 -11.56 -6.41
C GLU A 32 -15.07 -10.61 -6.95
N ALA A 33 -14.22 -10.12 -6.05
CA ALA A 33 -12.90 -9.65 -6.42
C ALA A 33 -12.18 -10.90 -6.94
N SER A 34 -12.22 -11.07 -8.28
CA SER A 34 -11.38 -11.96 -9.05
C SER A 34 -10.09 -12.23 -8.28
N SER A 35 -9.86 -13.51 -7.96
CA SER A 35 -8.60 -14.00 -7.44
C SER A 35 -7.52 -13.87 -8.52
N SER A 36 -7.27 -12.65 -8.97
CA SER A 36 -6.20 -12.29 -9.87
C SER A 36 -4.91 -12.54 -9.09
N ALA A 37 -4.34 -13.72 -9.35
CA ALA A 37 -3.00 -14.05 -8.90
C ALA A 37 -2.09 -12.88 -9.30
N MET A 38 -1.38 -12.32 -8.32
CA MET A 38 -0.51 -11.18 -8.56
C MET A 38 0.39 -11.46 -9.78
N PRO A 39 0.41 -10.58 -10.80
CA PRO A 39 1.25 -10.77 -11.96
C PRO A 39 2.71 -10.99 -11.54
N ARG A 40 3.40 -11.95 -12.16
CA ARG A 40 4.80 -12.29 -11.82
C ARG A 40 5.73 -11.06 -11.81
N VAL A 41 5.44 -10.09 -12.68
CA VAL A 41 6.20 -8.83 -12.74
C VAL A 41 6.11 -8.02 -11.43
N LEU A 42 4.96 -7.97 -10.77
CA LEU A 42 4.82 -7.30 -9.46
C LEU A 42 5.63 -8.03 -8.38
N THR A 43 5.66 -9.36 -8.41
CA THR A 43 6.51 -10.16 -7.50
C THR A 43 8.00 -9.89 -7.73
N MET A 44 8.43 -9.77 -8.99
CA MET A 44 9.82 -9.43 -9.29
C MET A 44 10.17 -8.01 -8.84
N LEU A 45 9.27 -7.05 -9.08
CA LEU A 45 9.46 -5.67 -8.63
C LEU A 45 9.54 -5.56 -7.11
N SER A 46 8.69 -6.28 -6.38
CA SER A 46 8.75 -6.28 -4.91
C SER A 46 10.09 -6.78 -4.39
N VAL A 47 10.58 -7.92 -4.90
CA VAL A 47 11.88 -8.48 -4.50
C VAL A 47 13.03 -7.52 -4.83
N VAL A 48 13.01 -6.90 -6.01
CA VAL A 48 14.06 -5.95 -6.42
C VAL A 48 14.06 -4.72 -5.51
N LEU A 49 12.89 -4.15 -5.23
CA LEU A 49 12.75 -2.98 -4.37
C LEU A 49 13.13 -3.30 -2.92
N GLU A 50 12.75 -4.47 -2.40
CA GLU A 50 13.14 -4.91 -1.05
C GLU A 50 14.65 -5.05 -0.92
N ARG A 51 15.32 -5.65 -1.93
CA ARG A 51 16.79 -5.75 -1.95
C ARG A 51 17.46 -4.39 -2.06
N LEU A 52 16.93 -3.50 -2.89
CA LEU A 52 17.44 -2.14 -3.06
C LEU A 52 17.35 -1.36 -1.75
N VAL A 53 16.19 -1.40 -1.10
CA VAL A 53 15.95 -0.74 0.20
C VAL A 53 16.85 -1.34 1.28
N ALA A 54 16.94 -2.66 1.40
CA ALA A 54 17.77 -3.29 2.42
C ALA A 54 19.25 -2.90 2.28
N ARG A 55 19.76 -2.85 1.05
CA ARG A 55 21.14 -2.40 0.78
C ARG A 55 21.32 -0.91 1.12
N ASN A 56 20.37 -0.08 0.72
CA ASN A 56 20.45 1.37 0.94
C ASN A 56 20.30 1.75 2.42
N ASP A 57 19.45 1.04 3.17
CA ASP A 57 19.30 1.22 4.62
C ASP A 57 20.62 0.93 5.34
N GLN A 58 21.34 -0.13 4.96
CA GLN A 58 22.67 -0.44 5.51
C GLN A 58 23.67 0.69 5.27
N VAL A 59 23.76 1.20 4.03
CA VAL A 59 24.66 2.31 3.67
C VAL A 59 24.26 3.61 4.37
N CYS A 60 22.97 3.84 4.60
CA CYS A 60 22.49 5.06 5.25
C CYS A 60 22.69 5.04 6.78
N LEU A 61 22.67 3.85 7.41
CA LEU A 61 23.03 3.68 8.82
C LEU A 61 24.51 4.01 9.07
N ASP A 62 25.38 3.68 8.11
CA ASP A 62 26.82 3.98 8.19
C ASP A 62 27.14 5.47 7.95
N LEU A 63 26.25 6.21 7.28
CA LEU A 63 26.39 7.62 6.91
C LEU A 63 25.40 8.48 7.71
N ALA A 64 25.55 8.53 9.03
CA ALA A 64 24.58 9.08 9.98
C ALA A 64 24.19 10.58 9.84
N THR A 65 24.60 11.31 8.79
CA THR A 65 24.25 12.74 8.62
C THR A 65 24.31 13.17 7.16
N ALA A 66 23.16 13.37 6.54
CA ALA A 66 23.03 14.19 5.33
C ALA A 66 21.66 14.88 5.36
N GLU A 67 21.53 15.82 6.28
CA GLU A 67 20.42 16.76 6.33
C GLU A 67 20.29 17.49 4.98
N THR A 68 19.06 17.51 4.44
CA THR A 68 18.65 18.08 3.14
C THR A 68 18.71 17.14 1.94
N SER A 69 18.08 15.96 2.05
CA SER A 69 17.73 15.13 0.90
C SER A 69 16.56 15.75 0.10
N ARG A 70 16.68 15.81 -1.24
CA ARG A 70 15.61 16.25 -2.16
C ARG A 70 14.37 15.34 -2.13
N LEU A 71 14.46 14.16 -1.51
CA LEU A 71 13.32 13.25 -1.29
C LEU A 71 12.71 13.39 0.11
N SER A 72 12.99 14.48 0.83
CA SER A 72 12.43 14.73 2.17
C SER A 72 10.90 14.71 2.20
N VAL A 73 10.23 15.14 1.12
CA VAL A 73 8.76 15.11 1.01
C VAL A 73 8.21 13.68 1.06
N PHE A 74 9.00 12.70 0.61
CA PHE A 74 8.64 11.28 0.66
C PHE A 74 9.12 10.60 1.94
N HIS A 75 9.90 11.26 2.80
CA HIS A 75 10.35 10.69 4.05
C HIS A 75 9.22 10.62 5.07
N GLY A 76 8.86 9.40 5.48
CA GLY A 76 8.00 9.17 6.63
C GLY A 76 8.74 9.30 7.95
N VAL A 77 8.02 9.69 9.01
CA VAL A 77 8.52 9.69 10.40
C VAL A 77 8.84 8.27 10.88
N LYS A 78 8.12 7.28 10.36
CA LYS A 78 8.29 5.86 10.69
C LYS A 78 8.04 5.01 9.44
N ALA A 79 8.85 3.95 9.27
CA ALA A 79 8.63 2.97 8.22
C ALA A 79 7.28 2.24 8.43
N PRO A 80 6.47 2.05 7.38
CA PRO A 80 5.25 1.25 7.48
C PRO A 80 5.55 -0.19 7.90
N SER A 81 4.67 -0.78 8.72
CA SER A 81 4.78 -2.19 9.15
C SER A 81 4.46 -3.22 8.06
N ILE A 82 3.89 -2.76 6.93
CA ILE A 82 3.56 -3.59 5.78
C ILE A 82 4.77 -3.73 4.85
N SER A 83 5.05 -4.95 4.38
CA SER A 83 6.12 -5.18 3.40
C SER A 83 5.80 -4.55 2.05
N ILE A 84 6.83 -4.31 1.24
CA ILE A 84 6.69 -3.74 -0.10
C ILE A 84 5.84 -4.67 -0.98
N SER A 85 6.06 -5.98 -0.90
CA SER A 85 5.25 -6.98 -1.61
C SER A 85 3.76 -6.89 -1.28
N LYS A 86 3.40 -6.84 0.02
CA LYS A 86 2.01 -6.70 0.44
C LYS A 86 1.42 -5.35 0.10
N TYR A 87 2.24 -4.30 0.09
CA TYR A 87 1.79 -2.97 -0.32
C TYR A 87 1.48 -2.92 -1.82
N LEU A 88 2.33 -3.50 -2.67
CA LEU A 88 2.09 -3.63 -4.10
C LEU A 88 0.85 -4.49 -4.41
N GLU A 89 0.62 -5.56 -3.65
CA GLU A 89 -0.62 -6.37 -3.75
C GLU A 89 -1.86 -5.52 -3.54
N ARG A 90 -1.86 -4.68 -2.50
CA ARG A 90 -2.98 -3.80 -2.20
C ARG A 90 -3.18 -2.77 -3.30
N ILE A 91 -2.12 -2.11 -3.77
CA ILE A 91 -2.22 -1.15 -4.86
C ILE A 91 -2.86 -1.85 -6.07
N TYR A 92 -2.32 -2.98 -6.51
CA TYR A 92 -2.86 -3.72 -7.65
C TYR A 92 -4.33 -4.12 -7.49
N ARG A 93 -4.73 -4.57 -6.30
CA ARG A 93 -6.12 -4.94 -6.00
C ARG A 93 -7.07 -3.75 -6.06
N TYR A 94 -6.62 -2.56 -5.66
CA TYR A 94 -7.50 -1.40 -5.49
C TYR A 94 -7.40 -0.34 -6.59
N THR A 95 -6.34 -0.33 -7.41
CA THR A 95 -6.14 0.72 -8.41
C THR A 95 -6.64 0.39 -9.82
N ASN A 96 -7.19 -0.81 -10.04
CA ASN A 96 -7.71 -1.30 -11.34
C ASN A 96 -6.89 -0.86 -12.57
N CYS A 97 -5.56 -0.79 -12.41
CA CYS A 97 -4.65 -0.27 -13.42
C CYS A 97 -3.85 -1.40 -14.06
N SER A 98 -3.36 -1.15 -15.27
CA SER A 98 -2.59 -2.13 -16.02
C SER A 98 -1.30 -2.51 -15.28
N PRO A 99 -0.86 -3.78 -15.32
CA PRO A 99 0.45 -4.19 -14.80
C PRO A 99 1.62 -3.35 -15.37
N SER A 100 1.46 -2.78 -16.57
CA SER A 100 2.42 -1.87 -17.19
C SER A 100 2.69 -0.61 -16.35
N CYS A 101 1.69 -0.11 -15.62
CA CYS A 101 1.81 1.07 -14.75
C CYS A 101 2.78 0.84 -13.59
N PHE A 102 2.89 -0.41 -13.10
CA PHE A 102 3.85 -0.78 -12.06
C PHE A 102 5.29 -0.78 -12.59
N VAL A 103 5.49 -1.27 -13.82
CA VAL A 103 6.81 -1.26 -14.46
C VAL A 103 7.27 0.17 -14.72
N VAL A 104 6.39 1.02 -15.24
CA VAL A 104 6.74 2.43 -15.49
C VAL A 104 6.89 3.21 -14.18
N GLY A 105 6.07 2.92 -13.17
CA GLY A 105 6.26 3.47 -11.82
C GLY A 105 7.64 3.13 -11.25
N TYR A 106 8.13 1.90 -11.44
CA TYR A 106 9.51 1.53 -11.08
C TYR A 106 10.56 2.33 -11.86
N ILE A 107 10.37 2.52 -13.17
CA ILE A 107 11.27 3.34 -14.00
C ILE A 107 11.31 4.79 -13.51
N PHE A 108 10.18 5.35 -13.04
CA PHE A 108 10.17 6.69 -12.45
C PHE A 108 10.97 6.77 -11.16
N ILE A 109 10.87 5.77 -10.29
CA ILE A 109 11.71 5.67 -9.09
C ILE A 109 13.18 5.59 -9.48
N ASP A 110 13.54 4.67 -10.39
CA ASP A 110 14.92 4.50 -10.86
C ASP A 110 15.51 5.81 -11.42
N ARG A 111 14.76 6.51 -12.27
CA ARG A 111 15.15 7.84 -12.79
C ARG A 111 15.31 8.87 -11.67
N LEU A 112 14.45 8.85 -10.66
CA LEU A 112 14.51 9.77 -9.53
C LEU A 112 15.77 9.53 -8.69
N VAL A 113 16.16 8.27 -8.48
CA VAL A 113 17.41 7.91 -7.79
C VAL A 113 18.62 8.40 -8.58
N HIS A 114 18.66 8.14 -9.88
CA HIS A 114 19.76 8.57 -10.74
C HIS A 114 19.94 10.10 -10.77
N ARG A 115 18.84 10.87 -10.70
CA ARG A 115 18.91 12.35 -10.64
C ARG A 115 19.25 12.89 -9.26
N ASN A 116 19.10 12.10 -8.20
CA ASN A 116 19.32 12.51 -6.82
C ASN A 116 20.24 11.51 -6.09
N PRO A 117 21.52 11.40 -6.48
CA PRO A 117 22.44 10.42 -5.91
C PRO A 117 22.71 10.63 -4.42
N SER A 118 22.51 11.85 -3.91
CA SER A 118 22.61 12.18 -2.48
C SER A 118 21.41 11.74 -1.64
N SER A 119 20.38 11.15 -2.25
CA SER A 119 19.16 10.75 -1.57
C SER A 119 18.75 9.32 -1.93
N PRO A 120 19.20 8.32 -1.16
CA PRO A 120 18.84 6.93 -1.42
C PRO A 120 17.36 6.64 -1.16
N VAL A 121 16.86 5.59 -1.83
CA VAL A 121 15.54 5.00 -1.54
C VAL A 121 15.71 4.07 -0.35
N VAL A 122 14.97 4.35 0.72
CA VAL A 122 15.10 3.70 2.04
C VAL A 122 13.73 3.30 2.57
N SER A 123 13.68 2.50 3.64
CA SER A 123 12.43 2.01 4.23
C SER A 123 11.47 3.13 4.66
N LEU A 124 11.98 4.35 4.90
CA LEU A 124 11.17 5.52 5.27
C LEU A 124 10.46 6.17 4.09
N ASN A 125 10.95 6.01 2.85
CA ASN A 125 10.43 6.72 1.68
C ASN A 125 9.82 5.82 0.60
N VAL A 126 10.20 4.54 0.55
CA VAL A 126 9.86 3.64 -0.55
C VAL A 126 8.35 3.49 -0.77
N HIS A 127 7.55 3.35 0.30
CA HIS A 127 6.09 3.18 0.15
C HIS A 127 5.44 4.43 -0.45
N ARG A 128 5.82 5.62 0.03
CA ARG A 128 5.29 6.89 -0.49
C ARG A 128 5.72 7.10 -1.95
N LEU A 129 6.99 6.82 -2.25
CA LEU A 129 7.51 6.88 -3.63
C LEU A 129 6.76 5.93 -4.57
N LEU A 130 6.47 4.71 -4.12
CA LEU A 130 5.79 3.70 -4.93
C LEU A 130 4.40 4.15 -5.33
N VAL A 131 3.55 4.51 -4.37
CA VAL A 131 2.18 4.91 -4.69
C VAL A 131 2.14 6.16 -5.56
N THR A 132 2.99 7.16 -5.28
CA THR A 132 3.03 8.36 -6.10
C THR A 132 3.49 8.06 -7.52
N SER A 133 4.55 7.26 -7.69
CA SER A 133 5.08 6.93 -9.01
C SER A 133 4.10 6.08 -9.82
N ILE A 134 3.42 5.13 -9.18
CA ILE A 134 2.41 4.28 -9.84
C ILE A 134 1.19 5.13 -10.22
N MET A 135 0.69 6.00 -9.33
CA MET A 135 -0.43 6.87 -9.68
C MET A 135 -0.11 7.81 -10.84
N VAL A 136 1.10 8.36 -10.89
CA VAL A 136 1.54 9.17 -12.04
C VAL A 136 1.61 8.31 -13.30
N ALA A 137 2.14 7.08 -13.23
CA ALA A 137 2.19 6.17 -14.36
C ALA A 137 0.79 5.79 -14.88
N THR A 138 -0.16 5.51 -13.98
CA THR A 138 -1.56 5.25 -14.33
C THR A 138 -2.14 6.42 -15.10
N LYS A 139 -1.98 7.67 -14.63
CA LYS A 139 -2.47 8.85 -15.37
C LYS A 139 -1.81 9.09 -16.73
N VAL A 140 -0.65 8.49 -16.99
CA VAL A 140 0.12 8.69 -18.24
C VAL A 140 -0.15 7.57 -19.25
N LEU A 141 -0.50 6.37 -18.79
CA LEU A 141 -0.57 5.16 -19.62
C LEU A 141 -1.95 4.54 -19.70
N ASP A 142 -2.75 4.66 -18.64
CA ASP A 142 -4.11 4.14 -18.59
C ASP A 142 -5.09 5.30 -18.80
N ASP A 143 -5.97 5.17 -19.80
CA ASP A 143 -6.99 6.17 -20.17
C ASP A 143 -8.24 6.16 -19.26
N VAL A 144 -8.15 5.56 -18.07
CA VAL A 144 -9.29 5.36 -17.15
C VAL A 144 -9.67 6.66 -16.44
#